data_AF-A0A4R5YBY7-F1
#
_entry.id   AF-A0A4R5YBY7-F1
#
_cell.length_a   1.000
_cell.length_b   1.000
_cell.length_c   1.000
_cell.angle_alpha   90.00
_cell.angle_beta   90.00
_cell.angle_gamma   90.00
#
_symmetry.space_group_name_H-M   'P 1'
#
loop_
_entity.id
_entity.type
_entity.pdbx_description
1 polymer ?
#
loop_
_entity_poly.entity_id
_entity_poly.type
_entity_poly.pdbx_seq_one_letter_code
_entity_poly.pdbx_strand_id
1 'polypeptide(L)'
;MSSQHPEPRPEQAPWDSGGPDGGTAATTLPPPAEAELSTTAANEVVGVTRWRTPVVLGLLGLVALLLFGLNAPDNTVSFRVSEAGDLFRVPDLVVHGVLWGWLTVAVLAGLTVLAVLRARAGAHLPRWAVLVFGFFFVSGFLVWVVGSARSPDVSLSGLLAGSVALAIPLIFGSLGGLLCERSGVINIAIEGQLLFGAFSAAVAGSLSGSAWVGLLAAVLGAGLVSLVLAVFSITYRVNQVIVGVVLNVLVSGLTGFLFATVLESDPGVFNSPPRLPRFAVPVLSEIPLIGPIVFDQSVIGYLMYAAVALVWFALYRTRWGLRTRSVGEHPKAADTLGVKVNALRFRNVLLGGMVAGLGGAFYTLVSVSAFTRDMTSGAGYIALAALIFGRWNPVGALLASLLFGFASNLQSILSFLGTPVPSQFLAMLPYVVTILAVAGLVGVSRGPAAIGKPYTKE
;
A
#
# COMPACT_ATOMS: atom_id res chain seq x y z
N MET A 1 2.84 45.02 -42.59
CA MET A 1 4.30 45.05 -42.75
C MET A 1 4.92 45.50 -41.43
N SER A 2 6.03 44.86 -41.08
CA SER A 2 6.74 44.79 -39.79
C SER A 2 7.11 46.09 -39.07
N SER A 3 7.19 46.03 -37.73
CA SER A 3 8.32 46.49 -36.88
C SER A 3 7.98 46.17 -35.41
N GLN A 4 8.60 45.20 -34.73
CA GLN A 4 9.94 45.15 -34.09
C GLN A 4 10.10 45.97 -32.78
N HIS A 5 10.26 45.20 -31.68
CA HIS A 5 11.17 45.38 -30.51
C HIS A 5 10.87 46.44 -29.43
N PRO A 6 11.47 46.37 -28.19
CA PRO A 6 12.11 45.26 -27.42
C PRO A 6 11.79 45.26 -25.88
N GLU A 7 12.27 44.26 -25.10
CA GLU A 7 12.45 44.30 -23.62
C GLU A 7 13.67 45.16 -23.21
N PRO A 8 13.77 45.65 -21.94
CA PRO A 8 14.69 45.02 -20.95
C PRO A 8 14.26 45.08 -19.45
N ARG A 9 14.92 44.26 -18.61
CA ARG A 9 14.93 44.19 -17.11
C ARG A 9 15.88 45.26 -16.47
N PRO A 10 16.27 45.17 -15.18
CA PRO A 10 15.58 45.36 -13.88
C PRO A 10 16.26 46.46 -13.01
N GLU A 11 15.71 46.85 -11.86
CA GLU A 11 16.42 47.78 -10.93
C GLU A 11 16.28 47.39 -9.44
N GLN A 12 17.41 47.48 -8.72
CA GLN A 12 17.62 47.18 -7.30
C GLN A 12 17.53 48.45 -6.43
N ALA A 13 17.28 48.25 -5.13
CA ALA A 13 17.17 49.25 -4.04
C ALA A 13 18.43 50.11 -3.83
N PRO A 14 18.34 51.25 -3.07
CA PRO A 14 18.95 51.34 -1.72
C PRO A 14 18.14 52.26 -0.74
N TRP A 15 18.19 52.22 0.60
CA TRP A 15 19.16 52.73 1.61
C TRP A 15 18.45 52.63 3.01
N ASP A 16 18.96 52.96 4.20
CA ASP A 16 20.17 52.66 5.00
C ASP A 16 19.96 53.34 6.39
N SER A 17 20.51 52.75 7.47
CA SER A 17 20.95 53.35 8.77
C SER A 17 20.01 53.96 9.86
N GLY A 18 20.23 53.53 11.14
CA GLY A 18 20.29 54.41 12.34
C GLY A 18 19.23 54.25 13.49
N GLY A 19 19.64 53.80 14.70
CA GLY A 19 18.84 53.78 15.97
C GLY A 19 18.87 55.11 16.77
N PRO A 20 18.67 55.20 18.12
CA PRO A 20 18.29 54.22 19.16
C PRO A 20 17.17 54.67 20.16
N ASP A 21 16.89 53.82 21.17
CA ASP A 21 16.26 54.04 22.50
C ASP A 21 14.75 54.41 22.66
N GLY A 22 14.04 53.54 23.39
CA GLY A 22 12.71 53.80 23.95
C GLY A 22 12.10 52.56 24.61
N GLY A 23 12.33 52.40 25.92
CA GLY A 23 11.78 51.29 26.69
C GLY A 23 10.25 51.31 26.79
N THR A 24 9.62 50.20 26.42
CA THR A 24 8.28 49.83 26.89
C THR A 24 8.26 48.33 27.15
N ALA A 25 7.89 47.96 28.37
CA ALA A 25 7.74 46.59 28.82
C ALA A 25 6.80 45.80 27.89
N ALA A 26 7.36 44.86 27.14
CA ALA A 26 6.59 43.84 26.45
C ALA A 26 6.25 42.75 27.45
N THR A 27 5.00 42.74 27.93
CA THR A 27 4.40 41.61 28.63
C THR A 27 4.50 40.39 27.71
N THR A 28 5.44 39.50 27.99
CA THR A 28 5.55 38.21 27.30
C THR A 28 4.38 37.33 27.73
N LEU A 29 3.33 37.29 26.91
CA LEU A 29 2.31 36.25 27.02
C LEU A 29 3.01 34.88 26.89
N PRO A 30 2.72 33.91 27.78
CA PRO A 30 3.28 32.57 27.63
C PRO A 30 2.77 31.93 26.33
N PRO A 31 3.59 31.07 25.68
CA PRO A 31 3.22 30.39 24.44
C PRO A 31 1.99 29.48 24.63
N PRO A 32 1.22 29.16 23.56
CA PRO A 32 -0.17 28.66 23.62
C PRO A 32 -0.34 27.20 24.09
N ALA A 33 0.63 26.64 24.83
CA ALA A 33 0.54 25.27 25.34
C ALA A 33 -0.64 25.10 26.32
N GLU A 34 -0.92 26.10 27.17
CA GLU A 34 -2.07 26.07 28.08
C GLU A 34 -3.41 26.31 27.36
N ALA A 35 -3.43 27.05 26.25
CA ALA A 35 -4.62 27.28 25.43
C ALA A 35 -5.03 26.03 24.63
N GLU A 36 -4.06 25.26 24.14
CA GLU A 36 -4.31 23.97 23.46
C GLU A 36 -4.69 22.86 24.45
N LEU A 37 -4.07 22.83 25.63
CA LEU A 37 -4.43 21.87 26.69
C LEU A 37 -5.81 22.17 27.30
N SER A 38 -6.16 23.46 27.48
CA SER A 38 -7.48 23.86 27.98
C SER A 38 -8.60 23.65 26.96
N THR A 39 -8.35 23.80 25.66
CA THR A 39 -9.33 23.42 24.62
C THR A 39 -9.49 21.91 24.50
N THR A 40 -8.42 21.12 24.72
CA THR A 40 -8.52 19.65 24.73
C THR A 40 -9.26 19.14 25.97
N ALA A 41 -9.00 19.70 27.15
CA ALA A 41 -9.70 19.37 28.39
C ALA A 41 -11.15 19.89 28.41
N ALA A 42 -11.44 21.07 27.86
CA ALA A 42 -12.81 21.58 27.71
C ALA A 42 -13.65 20.74 26.73
N ASN A 43 -13.01 20.13 25.72
CA ASN A 43 -13.66 19.18 24.81
C ASN A 43 -13.93 17.79 25.42
N GLU A 44 -13.32 17.45 26.56
CA GLU A 44 -13.74 16.28 27.36
C GLU A 44 -14.98 16.59 28.20
N VAL A 45 -15.18 17.85 28.59
CA VAL A 45 -16.33 18.31 29.39
C VAL A 45 -17.56 18.59 28.52
N VAL A 46 -17.37 19.00 27.27
CA VAL A 46 -18.46 19.14 26.28
C VAL A 46 -18.36 17.97 25.29
N GLY A 47 -19.21 16.96 25.45
CA GLY A 47 -19.23 15.78 24.58
C GLY A 47 -19.40 16.13 23.10
N VAL A 48 -18.30 16.33 22.38
CA VAL A 48 -18.32 16.57 20.93
C VAL A 48 -18.71 15.27 20.26
N THR A 49 -20.02 15.10 20.00
CA THR A 49 -20.56 13.97 19.25
C THR A 49 -19.98 14.00 17.84
N ARG A 50 -19.03 13.11 17.54
CA ARG A 50 -18.44 13.01 16.19
C ARG A 50 -19.43 12.34 15.24
N TRP A 51 -20.25 13.13 14.56
CA TRP A 51 -21.23 12.68 13.54
C TRP A 51 -20.60 12.06 12.28
N ARG A 52 -19.26 12.07 12.17
CA ARG A 52 -18.53 11.53 11.02
C ARG A 52 -18.87 10.07 10.72
N THR A 53 -18.88 9.18 11.72
CA THR A 53 -19.14 7.75 11.49
C THR A 53 -20.56 7.49 10.98
N PRO A 54 -21.63 8.01 11.63
CA PRO A 54 -22.98 7.90 11.09
C PRO A 54 -23.15 8.46 9.68
N VAL A 55 -22.53 9.61 9.37
CA VAL A 55 -22.61 10.22 8.04
C VAL A 55 -21.96 9.32 6.98
N VAL A 56 -20.77 8.78 7.24
CA VAL A 56 -20.08 7.88 6.30
C VAL A 56 -20.90 6.60 6.08
N LEU A 57 -21.41 5.97 7.15
CA LEU A 57 -22.24 4.76 7.03
C LEU A 57 -23.56 5.04 6.30
N GLY A 58 -24.18 6.20 6.54
CA GLY A 58 -25.40 6.61 5.85
C GLY A 58 -25.20 6.86 4.36
N LEU A 59 -24.11 7.52 3.97
CA LEU A 59 -23.75 7.70 2.55
C LEU A 59 -23.49 6.35 1.87
N LEU A 60 -22.74 5.46 2.51
CA LEU A 60 -22.50 4.11 1.99
C LEU A 60 -23.78 3.26 1.94
N GLY A 61 -24.66 3.41 2.93
CA GLY A 61 -25.97 2.76 2.95
C GLY A 61 -26.88 3.25 1.82
N LEU A 62 -26.82 4.54 1.48
CA LEU A 62 -27.56 5.11 0.34
C LEU A 62 -27.01 4.57 -0.99
N VAL A 63 -25.69 4.51 -1.14
CA VAL A 63 -25.06 3.85 -2.29
C VAL A 63 -25.49 2.39 -2.41
N ALA A 64 -25.51 1.66 -1.29
CA ALA A 64 -25.96 0.27 -1.26
C ALA A 64 -27.45 0.14 -1.62
N LEU A 65 -28.31 1.07 -1.19
CA LEU A 65 -29.73 1.08 -1.58
C LEU A 65 -29.89 1.28 -3.09
N LEU A 66 -29.18 2.26 -3.66
CA LEU A 66 -29.27 2.56 -5.09
C LEU A 66 -28.71 1.41 -5.94
N LEU A 67 -27.54 0.89 -5.60
CA LEU A 67 -26.86 -0.13 -6.39
C LEU A 67 -27.41 -1.54 -6.10
N PHE A 68 -27.40 -1.95 -4.83
CA PHE A 68 -27.66 -3.34 -4.46
C PHE A 68 -29.13 -3.63 -4.25
N GLY A 69 -29.93 -2.64 -3.85
CA GLY A 69 -31.38 -2.80 -3.65
C GLY A 69 -32.18 -2.54 -4.93
N LEU A 70 -32.15 -1.30 -5.41
CA LEU A 70 -32.98 -0.85 -6.54
C LEU A 70 -32.49 -1.34 -7.91
N ASN A 71 -31.17 -1.53 -8.07
CA ASN A 71 -30.56 -2.04 -9.30
C ASN A 71 -30.03 -3.47 -9.10
N ALA A 72 -30.67 -4.25 -8.24
CA ALA A 72 -30.32 -5.64 -8.03
C ALA A 72 -30.60 -6.46 -9.31
N PRO A 73 -29.70 -7.36 -9.72
CA PRO A 73 -29.97 -8.23 -10.86
C PRO A 73 -30.96 -9.34 -10.47
N ASP A 74 -31.93 -9.62 -11.36
CA ASP A 74 -32.98 -10.64 -11.16
C ASP A 74 -32.51 -12.09 -11.35
N ASN A 75 -31.20 -12.30 -11.50
CA ASN A 75 -30.61 -13.63 -11.71
C ASN A 75 -30.05 -14.23 -10.42
N THR A 76 -29.69 -15.51 -10.52
CA THR A 76 -28.89 -16.18 -9.49
C THR A 76 -27.42 -15.97 -9.78
N VAL A 77 -26.65 -15.73 -8.72
CA VAL A 77 -25.20 -15.56 -8.74
C VAL A 77 -24.57 -16.77 -8.10
N SER A 78 -23.68 -17.46 -8.81
CA SER A 78 -22.93 -18.60 -8.28
C SER A 78 -21.50 -18.20 -7.89
N PHE A 79 -21.14 -18.43 -6.64
CA PHE A 79 -19.76 -18.39 -6.20
C PHE A 79 -19.24 -19.81 -6.01
N ARG A 80 -18.36 -20.24 -6.91
CA ARG A 80 -17.71 -21.56 -6.84
C ARG A 80 -16.67 -21.56 -5.74
N VAL A 81 -16.84 -22.47 -4.77
CA VAL A 81 -15.97 -22.57 -3.59
C VAL A 81 -14.89 -23.63 -3.77
N SER A 82 -15.22 -24.73 -4.46
CA SER A 82 -14.28 -25.82 -4.75
C SER A 82 -14.13 -26.06 -6.24
N GLU A 83 -12.93 -26.46 -6.67
CA GLU A 83 -12.63 -26.85 -8.05
C GLU A 83 -12.51 -28.38 -8.21
N ALA A 84 -12.40 -28.85 -9.47
CA ALA A 84 -12.41 -30.27 -9.79
C ALA A 84 -11.24 -31.07 -9.18
N GLY A 85 -10.16 -30.39 -8.76
CA GLY A 85 -8.96 -30.98 -8.14
C GLY A 85 -8.88 -30.86 -6.62
N ASP A 86 -9.93 -30.36 -5.94
CA ASP A 86 -9.92 -30.20 -4.49
C ASP A 86 -10.24 -31.52 -3.76
N LEU A 87 -9.67 -31.70 -2.55
CA LEU A 87 -9.84 -32.87 -1.69
C LEU A 87 -11.31 -33.21 -1.41
N PHE A 88 -12.13 -32.17 -1.23
CA PHE A 88 -13.56 -32.30 -0.99
C PHE A 88 -14.32 -31.23 -1.76
N ARG A 89 -15.43 -31.65 -2.37
CA ARG A 89 -16.32 -30.73 -3.08
C ARG A 89 -17.21 -29.99 -2.10
N VAL A 90 -17.11 -28.66 -2.11
CA VAL A 90 -17.99 -27.77 -1.37
C VAL A 90 -19.06 -27.28 -2.34
N PRO A 91 -20.36 -27.41 -2.01
CA PRO A 91 -21.42 -26.90 -2.86
C PRO A 91 -21.24 -25.41 -3.16
N ASP A 92 -21.56 -25.02 -4.39
CA ASP A 92 -21.48 -23.64 -4.82
C ASP A 92 -22.44 -22.77 -4.00
N LEU A 93 -21.97 -21.57 -3.64
CA LEU A 93 -22.80 -20.60 -2.94
C LEU A 93 -23.65 -19.89 -3.99
N VAL A 94 -24.89 -20.34 -4.14
CA VAL A 94 -25.87 -19.75 -5.05
C VAL A 94 -26.74 -18.77 -4.29
N VAL A 95 -26.74 -17.51 -4.74
CA VAL A 95 -27.45 -16.42 -4.09
C VAL A 95 -28.35 -15.72 -5.10
N HIS A 96 -29.60 -15.44 -4.71
CA HIS A 96 -30.52 -14.66 -5.54
C HIS A 96 -30.19 -13.16 -5.39
N GLY A 97 -29.90 -12.47 -6.51
CA GLY A 97 -29.41 -11.09 -6.50
C GLY A 97 -30.33 -10.13 -5.76
N VAL A 98 -31.63 -10.15 -6.07
CA VAL A 98 -32.65 -9.30 -5.43
C VAL A 98 -32.77 -9.54 -3.93
N LEU A 99 -32.85 -10.80 -3.50
CA LEU A 99 -33.02 -11.14 -2.09
C LEU A 99 -31.82 -10.69 -1.26
N TRP A 100 -30.61 -10.95 -1.77
CA TRP A 100 -29.38 -10.56 -1.08
C TRP A 100 -29.15 -9.05 -1.09
N GLY A 101 -29.53 -8.39 -2.19
CA GLY A 101 -29.52 -6.94 -2.33
C GLY A 101 -30.32 -6.25 -1.24
N TRP A 102 -31.60 -6.61 -1.09
CA TRP A 102 -32.46 -6.06 -0.05
C TRP A 102 -32.04 -6.45 1.36
N LEU A 103 -31.56 -7.67 1.57
CA LEU A 103 -31.01 -8.10 2.86
C LEU A 103 -29.80 -7.23 3.25
N THR A 104 -28.88 -6.99 2.31
CA THR A 104 -27.72 -6.12 2.52
C THR A 104 -28.17 -4.72 2.92
N VAL A 105 -29.09 -4.12 2.16
CA VAL A 105 -29.63 -2.79 2.45
C VAL A 105 -30.26 -2.71 3.83
N ALA A 106 -31.07 -3.70 4.22
CA ALA A 106 -31.71 -3.75 5.53
C ALA A 106 -30.68 -3.79 6.68
N VAL A 107 -29.64 -4.62 6.54
CA VAL A 107 -28.56 -4.70 7.54
C VAL A 107 -27.78 -3.39 7.63
N LEU A 108 -27.39 -2.81 6.50
CA LEU A 108 -26.63 -1.55 6.48
C LEU A 108 -27.45 -0.38 7.03
N ALA A 109 -28.75 -0.33 6.74
CA ALA A 109 -29.67 0.65 7.32
C ALA A 109 -29.77 0.49 8.83
N GLY A 110 -29.96 -0.74 9.34
CA GLY A 110 -30.00 -1.03 10.77
C GLY A 110 -28.72 -0.62 11.51
N LEU A 111 -27.55 -0.91 10.93
CA LEU A 111 -26.26 -0.51 11.49
C LEU A 111 -26.02 1.01 11.43
N THR A 112 -26.53 1.67 10.39
CA THR A 112 -26.50 3.14 10.29
C THR A 112 -27.37 3.77 11.37
N VAL A 113 -28.58 3.24 11.61
CA VAL A 113 -29.46 3.69 12.70
C VAL A 113 -28.78 3.47 14.05
N LEU A 114 -28.17 2.30 14.29
CA LEU A 114 -27.40 2.03 15.49
C LEU A 114 -26.26 3.04 15.68
N ALA A 115 -25.54 3.39 14.61
CA ALA A 115 -24.49 4.40 14.65
C ALA A 115 -25.03 5.79 15.02
N VAL A 116 -26.17 6.20 14.46
CA VAL A 116 -26.85 7.47 14.81
C VAL A 116 -27.27 7.48 16.28
N LEU A 117 -27.89 6.40 16.77
CA LEU A 117 -28.33 6.29 18.16
C LEU A 117 -27.14 6.34 19.14
N ARG A 118 -26.04 5.64 18.82
CA ARG A 118 -24.80 5.66 19.62
C ARG A 118 -24.16 7.05 19.61
N ALA A 119 -24.10 7.69 18.45
CA ALA A 119 -23.57 9.05 18.34
C ALA A 119 -24.39 10.07 19.14
N ARG A 120 -25.73 9.96 19.11
CA ARG A 120 -26.62 10.79 19.96
C ARG A 120 -26.41 10.54 21.45
N ALA A 121 -26.09 9.31 21.84
CA ALA A 121 -25.77 8.94 23.22
C ALA A 121 -24.31 9.25 23.62
N GLY A 122 -23.52 9.91 22.77
CA GLY A 122 -22.10 10.18 23.02
C GLY A 122 -21.21 8.92 23.06
N ALA A 123 -21.72 7.77 22.62
CA ALA A 123 -21.04 6.49 22.67
C ALA A 123 -20.38 6.13 21.34
N HIS A 124 -19.26 5.40 21.41
CA HIS A 124 -18.62 4.86 20.21
C HIS A 124 -19.39 3.67 19.64
N LEU A 125 -19.39 3.55 18.30
CA LEU A 125 -19.86 2.36 17.62
C LEU A 125 -18.86 1.22 17.86
N PRO A 126 -19.29 0.02 18.30
CA PRO A 126 -18.39 -1.08 18.55
C PRO A 126 -17.74 -1.56 17.24
N ARG A 127 -16.48 -2.03 17.32
CA ARG A 127 -15.70 -2.45 16.13
C ARG A 127 -16.38 -3.56 15.33
N TRP A 128 -17.07 -4.49 15.99
CA TRP A 128 -17.79 -5.57 15.32
C TRP A 128 -18.88 -5.04 14.38
N ALA A 129 -19.57 -3.95 14.72
CA ALA A 129 -20.63 -3.38 13.89
C ALA A 129 -20.04 -2.80 12.58
N VAL A 130 -18.84 -2.22 12.66
CA VAL A 130 -18.10 -1.75 11.47
C VAL A 130 -17.65 -2.92 10.60
N LEU A 131 -17.20 -4.02 11.21
CA LEU A 131 -16.80 -5.23 10.49
C LEU A 131 -17.99 -5.88 9.78
N VAL A 132 -19.15 -5.99 10.46
CA VAL A 132 -20.38 -6.52 9.87
C VAL A 132 -20.87 -5.61 8.75
N PHE A 133 -20.85 -4.29 8.93
CA PHE A 133 -21.18 -3.34 7.86
C PHE A 133 -20.28 -3.54 6.63
N GLY A 134 -18.96 -3.61 6.84
CA GLY A 134 -17.99 -3.82 5.77
C GLY A 134 -18.21 -5.14 5.04
N PHE A 135 -18.46 -6.22 5.78
CA PHE A 135 -18.75 -7.54 5.21
C PHE A 135 -20.00 -7.50 4.32
N PHE A 136 -21.12 -6.97 4.83
CA PHE A 136 -22.36 -6.89 4.05
C PHE A 136 -22.20 -5.97 2.83
N PHE A 137 -21.52 -4.83 2.99
CA PHE A 137 -21.24 -3.93 1.87
C PHE A 137 -20.42 -4.60 0.76
N VAL A 138 -19.33 -5.30 1.11
CA VAL A 138 -18.50 -6.01 0.14
C VAL A 138 -19.26 -7.18 -0.49
N SER A 139 -20.00 -7.96 0.30
CA SER A 139 -20.79 -9.09 -0.23
C SER A 139 -21.91 -8.62 -1.16
N GLY A 140 -22.64 -7.54 -0.82
CA GLY A 140 -23.66 -6.94 -1.66
C GLY A 140 -23.08 -6.37 -2.94
N PHE A 141 -21.91 -5.73 -2.85
CA PHE A 141 -21.17 -5.28 -4.03
C PHE A 141 -20.79 -6.44 -4.94
N LEU A 142 -20.24 -7.54 -4.40
CA LEU A 142 -19.87 -8.72 -5.17
C LEU A 142 -21.08 -9.36 -5.85
N VAL A 143 -22.19 -9.56 -5.14
CA VAL A 143 -23.41 -10.13 -5.72
C VAL A 143 -23.97 -9.23 -6.83
N TRP A 144 -24.04 -7.92 -6.58
CA TRP A 144 -24.53 -6.97 -7.58
C TRP A 144 -23.66 -6.94 -8.85
N VAL A 145 -22.34 -6.84 -8.69
CA VAL A 145 -21.43 -6.66 -9.82
C VAL A 145 -21.26 -7.95 -10.63
N VAL A 146 -21.23 -9.11 -9.97
CA VAL A 146 -21.15 -10.42 -10.64
C VAL A 146 -22.49 -10.77 -11.29
N GLY A 147 -23.62 -10.52 -10.60
CA GLY A 147 -24.94 -10.74 -11.17
C GLY A 147 -25.25 -9.84 -12.37
N SER A 148 -24.63 -8.66 -12.43
CA SER A 148 -24.71 -7.76 -13.59
C SER A 148 -23.80 -8.18 -14.76
N ALA A 149 -22.94 -9.19 -14.59
CA ALA A 149 -22.05 -9.66 -15.64
C ALA A 149 -22.77 -10.59 -16.63
N ARG A 150 -22.17 -10.81 -17.81
CA ARG A 150 -22.74 -11.73 -18.83
C ARG A 150 -22.83 -13.17 -18.32
N SER A 151 -21.86 -13.57 -17.53
CA SER A 151 -21.79 -14.86 -16.85
C SER A 151 -21.73 -14.62 -15.34
N PRO A 152 -22.83 -14.83 -14.58
CA PRO A 152 -22.88 -14.56 -13.15
C PRO A 152 -22.25 -15.68 -12.31
N ASP A 153 -21.07 -16.14 -12.72
CA ASP A 153 -20.29 -17.20 -12.06
C ASP A 153 -18.87 -16.70 -11.75
N VAL A 154 -18.44 -16.84 -10.49
CA VAL A 154 -17.07 -16.49 -10.06
C VAL A 154 -16.49 -17.57 -9.16
N SER A 155 -15.25 -17.97 -9.44
CA SER A 155 -14.44 -18.78 -8.53
C SER A 155 -14.00 -17.94 -7.33
N LEU A 156 -14.53 -18.24 -6.15
CA LEU A 156 -14.16 -17.58 -4.90
C LEU A 156 -12.73 -17.95 -4.50
N SER A 157 -12.33 -19.20 -4.74
CA SER A 157 -10.95 -19.66 -4.52
C SER A 157 -9.99 -18.88 -5.43
N GLY A 158 -10.31 -18.74 -6.72
CA GLY A 158 -9.53 -17.94 -7.67
C GLY A 158 -9.50 -16.45 -7.31
N LEU A 159 -10.62 -15.89 -6.84
CA LEU A 159 -10.69 -14.51 -6.36
C LEU A 159 -9.72 -14.30 -5.19
N LEU A 160 -9.75 -15.15 -4.16
CA LEU A 160 -8.89 -14.98 -2.99
C LEU A 160 -7.42 -15.31 -3.27
N ALA A 161 -7.14 -16.40 -3.99
CA ALA A 161 -5.77 -16.79 -4.33
C ALA A 161 -5.09 -15.74 -5.23
N GLY A 162 -5.79 -15.25 -6.25
CA GLY A 162 -5.29 -14.16 -7.09
C GLY A 162 -5.11 -12.84 -6.33
N SER A 163 -5.95 -12.57 -5.32
CA SER A 163 -5.79 -11.41 -4.44
C SER A 163 -4.47 -11.43 -3.68
N VAL A 164 -4.09 -12.61 -3.15
CA VAL A 164 -2.83 -12.81 -2.44
C VAL A 164 -1.65 -12.68 -3.41
N ALA A 165 -1.76 -13.29 -4.60
CA ALA A 165 -0.71 -13.19 -5.62
C ALA A 165 -0.41 -11.73 -6.00
N LEU A 166 -1.45 -10.92 -6.26
CA LEU A 166 -1.28 -9.50 -6.59
C LEU A 166 -0.86 -8.64 -5.39
N ALA A 167 -1.07 -9.10 -4.16
CA ALA A 167 -0.61 -8.41 -2.96
C ALA A 167 0.89 -8.62 -2.68
N ILE A 168 1.52 -9.68 -3.18
CA ILE A 168 2.91 -10.04 -2.87
C ILE A 168 3.89 -8.85 -3.10
N PRO A 169 3.93 -8.20 -4.29
CA PRO A 169 4.85 -7.08 -4.50
C PRO A 169 4.55 -5.89 -3.58
N LEU A 170 3.27 -5.65 -3.29
CA LEU A 170 2.82 -4.57 -2.41
C LEU A 170 3.25 -4.81 -0.95
N ILE A 171 3.21 -6.06 -0.50
CA ILE A 171 3.65 -6.46 0.85
C ILE A 171 5.16 -6.27 0.97
N PHE A 172 5.94 -6.75 0.01
CA PHE A 172 7.39 -6.54 0.01
C PHE A 172 7.77 -5.06 -0.08
N GLY A 173 7.13 -4.28 -0.96
CA GLY A 173 7.34 -2.83 -1.05
C GLY A 173 7.00 -2.11 0.26
N SER A 174 5.88 -2.45 0.90
CA SER A 174 5.43 -1.80 2.13
C SER A 174 6.29 -2.19 3.33
N LEU A 175 6.76 -3.44 3.41
CA LEU A 175 7.78 -3.85 4.38
C LEU A 175 9.12 -3.13 4.13
N GLY A 176 9.53 -2.97 2.88
CA GLY A 176 10.71 -2.19 2.51
C GLY A 176 10.62 -0.75 3.01
N GLY A 177 9.50 -0.08 2.73
CA GLY A 177 9.19 1.25 3.25
C GLY A 177 9.13 1.30 4.78
N LEU A 178 8.55 0.27 5.41
CA LEU A 178 8.46 0.16 6.87
C LEU A 178 9.84 0.20 7.53
N LEU A 179 10.81 -0.54 6.99
CA LEU A 179 12.17 -0.59 7.52
C LEU A 179 12.86 0.77 7.44
N CYS A 180 12.71 1.46 6.31
CA CYS A 180 13.25 2.81 6.10
C CYS A 180 12.61 3.81 7.06
N GLU A 181 11.28 3.89 7.05
CA GLU A 181 10.55 4.95 7.73
C GLU A 181 10.53 4.80 9.24
N ARG A 182 10.55 3.55 9.75
CA ARG A 182 10.75 3.32 11.19
C ARG A 182 12.11 3.80 11.69
N SER A 183 13.08 4.04 10.82
CA SER A 183 14.35 4.71 11.17
C SER A 183 14.38 6.22 10.85
N GLY A 184 13.30 6.77 10.31
CA GLY A 184 13.16 8.19 10.00
C GLY A 184 13.57 8.57 8.56
N VAL A 185 13.68 7.60 7.64
CA VAL A 185 13.98 7.86 6.22
C VAL A 185 12.78 7.45 5.35
N ILE A 186 12.19 8.41 4.65
CA ILE A 186 11.13 8.24 3.66
C ILE A 186 11.72 7.53 2.44
N ASN A 187 11.04 6.47 1.98
CA ASN A 187 11.46 5.71 0.81
C ASN A 187 10.41 5.81 -0.30
N ILE A 188 10.39 6.92 -1.03
CA ILE A 188 9.55 7.07 -2.22
C ILE A 188 10.11 6.29 -3.42
N ALA A 189 11.39 5.88 -3.35
CA ALA A 189 12.05 5.10 -4.38
C ALA A 189 11.58 3.64 -4.46
N ILE A 190 10.55 3.21 -3.70
CA ILE A 190 10.02 1.84 -3.71
C ILE A 190 9.57 1.44 -5.12
N GLU A 191 8.97 2.36 -5.89
CA GLU A 191 8.58 2.09 -7.28
C GLU A 191 9.80 1.70 -8.13
N GLY A 192 10.86 2.51 -8.09
CA GLY A 192 12.11 2.21 -8.77
C GLY A 192 12.82 0.98 -8.22
N GLN A 193 12.72 0.69 -6.92
CA GLN A 193 13.29 -0.52 -6.33
C GLN A 193 12.59 -1.79 -6.83
N LEU A 194 11.25 -1.77 -6.92
CA LEU A 194 10.48 -2.87 -7.52
C LEU A 194 10.83 -3.02 -9.00
N LEU A 195 10.84 -1.92 -9.76
CA LEU A 195 11.05 -1.95 -11.20
C LEU A 195 12.47 -2.39 -11.56
N PHE A 196 13.49 -1.82 -10.91
CA PHE A 196 14.87 -2.19 -11.15
C PHE A 196 15.18 -3.60 -10.63
N GLY A 197 14.53 -4.04 -9.54
CA GLY A 197 14.59 -5.42 -9.08
C GLY A 197 14.03 -6.39 -10.11
N ALA A 198 12.85 -6.10 -10.66
CA ALA A 198 12.23 -6.90 -11.73
C ALA A 198 13.11 -6.97 -12.99
N PHE A 199 13.66 -5.83 -13.42
CA PHE A 199 14.60 -5.74 -14.55
C PHE A 199 15.85 -6.57 -14.31
N SER A 200 16.50 -6.40 -13.15
CA SER A 200 17.72 -7.12 -12.80
C SER A 200 17.48 -8.63 -12.74
N ALA A 201 16.32 -9.04 -12.24
CA ALA A 201 15.91 -10.44 -12.20
C ALA A 201 15.73 -11.05 -13.59
N ALA A 202 15.09 -10.31 -14.50
CA ALA A 202 14.88 -10.77 -15.87
C ALA A 202 16.21 -10.92 -16.61
N VAL A 203 17.06 -9.90 -16.59
CA VAL A 203 18.33 -9.92 -17.32
C VAL A 203 19.27 -10.99 -16.77
N ALA A 204 19.52 -10.99 -15.45
CA ALA A 204 20.43 -11.95 -14.86
C ALA A 204 19.89 -13.38 -14.90
N GLY A 205 18.58 -13.56 -14.74
CA GLY A 205 17.91 -14.85 -14.85
C GLY A 205 18.01 -15.43 -16.27
N SER A 206 17.84 -14.60 -17.30
CA SER A 206 17.97 -15.02 -18.70
C SER A 206 19.40 -15.40 -19.05
N LEU A 207 20.37 -14.54 -18.71
CA LEU A 207 21.78 -14.75 -19.03
C LEU A 207 22.39 -15.95 -18.31
N SER A 208 21.97 -16.22 -17.08
CA SER A 208 22.47 -17.35 -16.29
C SER A 208 21.68 -18.64 -16.50
N GLY A 209 20.48 -18.57 -17.10
CA GLY A 209 19.54 -19.68 -17.13
C GLY A 209 19.05 -20.12 -15.75
N SER A 210 19.17 -19.29 -14.70
CA SER A 210 18.84 -19.64 -13.32
C SER A 210 17.94 -18.62 -12.64
N ALA A 211 16.77 -19.08 -12.17
CA ALA A 211 15.79 -18.25 -11.48
C ALA A 211 16.33 -17.75 -10.12
N TRP A 212 17.22 -18.51 -9.50
CA TRP A 212 17.85 -18.14 -8.23
C TRP A 212 18.87 -17.00 -8.39
N VAL A 213 19.61 -17.00 -9.50
CA VAL A 213 20.50 -15.89 -9.86
C VAL A 213 19.67 -14.65 -10.17
N GLY A 214 18.56 -14.79 -10.88
CA GLY A 214 17.59 -13.72 -11.08
C GLY A 214 17.06 -13.16 -9.75
N LEU A 215 16.68 -14.02 -8.81
CA LEU A 215 16.20 -13.60 -7.49
C LEU A 215 17.25 -12.80 -6.72
N LEU A 216 18.51 -13.29 -6.69
CA LEU A 216 19.61 -12.58 -6.04
C LEU A 216 19.88 -11.23 -6.72
N ALA A 217 19.86 -11.19 -8.05
CA ALA A 217 20.03 -9.96 -8.82
C ALA A 217 18.91 -8.95 -8.54
N ALA A 218 17.67 -9.41 -8.31
CA ALA A 218 16.57 -8.53 -7.90
C ALA A 218 16.85 -7.83 -6.57
N VAL A 219 17.29 -8.62 -5.57
CA VAL A 219 17.62 -8.13 -4.22
C VAL A 219 18.77 -7.14 -4.28
N LEU A 220 19.84 -7.47 -5.00
CA LEU A 220 21.01 -6.60 -5.14
C LEU A 220 20.70 -5.35 -5.97
N GLY A 221 19.97 -5.48 -7.07
CA GLY A 221 19.55 -4.36 -7.92
C GLY A 221 18.73 -3.34 -7.14
N ALA A 222 17.68 -3.78 -6.46
CA ALA A 222 16.90 -2.90 -5.59
C ALA A 222 17.73 -2.33 -4.42
N GLY A 223 18.66 -3.14 -3.90
CA GLY A 223 19.68 -2.72 -2.96
C GLY A 223 20.54 -1.55 -3.47
N LEU A 224 20.97 -1.58 -4.73
CA LEU A 224 21.74 -0.49 -5.36
C LEU A 224 20.91 0.80 -5.46
N VAL A 225 19.64 0.72 -5.86
CA VAL A 225 18.75 1.90 -5.88
C VAL A 225 18.60 2.48 -4.46
N SER A 226 18.43 1.62 -3.45
CA SER A 226 18.34 2.06 -2.06
C SER A 226 19.66 2.60 -1.49
N LEU A 227 20.81 2.12 -1.99
CA LEU A 227 22.13 2.62 -1.62
C LEU A 227 22.27 4.07 -2.08
N VAL A 228 21.88 4.37 -3.33
CA VAL A 228 21.89 5.75 -3.85
C VAL A 228 20.95 6.62 -3.01
N LEU A 229 19.74 6.15 -2.71
CA LEU A 229 18.82 6.86 -1.82
C LEU A 229 19.46 7.16 -0.46
N ALA A 230 20.08 6.16 0.18
CA ALA A 230 20.72 6.29 1.49
C ALA A 230 21.87 7.30 1.48
N VAL A 231 22.73 7.26 0.45
CA VAL A 231 23.85 8.19 0.31
C VAL A 231 23.36 9.63 0.19
N PHE A 232 22.41 9.90 -0.71
CA PHE A 232 21.90 11.27 -0.89
C PHE A 232 21.08 11.77 0.31
N SER A 233 20.24 10.92 0.89
CA SER A 233 19.36 11.32 2.00
C SER A 233 20.08 11.45 3.35
N ILE A 234 21.07 10.59 3.63
CA ILE A 234 21.71 10.51 4.95
C ILE A 234 23.05 11.25 4.94
N THR A 235 23.89 11.01 3.93
CA THR A 235 25.23 11.63 3.86
C THR A 235 25.14 13.07 3.36
N TYR A 236 24.47 13.28 2.21
CA TYR A 236 24.32 14.61 1.61
C TYR A 236 23.11 15.39 2.11
N ARG A 237 22.27 14.77 2.95
CA ARG A 237 21.12 15.41 3.62
C ARG A 237 20.13 16.04 2.64
N VAL A 238 20.04 15.50 1.42
CA VAL A 238 19.09 15.95 0.41
C VAL A 238 17.68 15.53 0.81
N ASN A 239 16.69 16.32 0.43
CA ASN A 239 15.28 16.00 0.67
C ASN A 239 14.94 14.62 0.07
N GLN A 240 14.48 13.72 0.94
CA GLN A 240 14.25 12.31 0.66
C GLN A 240 13.15 12.08 -0.38
N VAL A 241 12.14 12.98 -0.41
CA VAL A 241 11.06 12.97 -1.39
C VAL A 241 11.61 13.29 -2.77
N ILE A 242 12.42 14.35 -2.88
CA ILE A 242 13.02 14.78 -4.15
C ILE A 242 13.94 13.68 -4.70
N VAL A 243 14.85 13.14 -3.87
CA VAL A 243 15.73 12.04 -4.27
C VAL A 243 14.93 10.83 -4.72
N GLY A 244 13.89 10.45 -3.97
CA GLY A 244 13.04 9.31 -4.32
C GLY A 244 12.34 9.46 -5.66
N VAL A 245 11.75 10.63 -5.94
CA VAL A 245 11.09 10.91 -7.23
C VAL A 245 12.10 10.88 -8.38
N VAL A 246 13.26 11.51 -8.20
CA VAL A 246 14.34 11.51 -9.22
C VAL A 246 14.83 10.08 -9.49
N LEU A 247 14.99 9.26 -8.45
CA LEU A 247 15.38 7.85 -8.60
C LEU A 247 14.34 7.03 -9.36
N ASN A 248 13.05 7.23 -9.11
CA ASN A 248 12.00 6.55 -9.86
C ASN A 248 12.04 6.91 -11.35
N VAL A 249 12.20 8.19 -11.68
CA VAL A 249 12.34 8.66 -13.06
C VAL A 249 13.61 8.10 -13.71
N LEU A 250 14.74 8.11 -13.00
CA LEU A 250 16.00 7.55 -13.48
C LEU A 250 15.87 6.06 -13.78
N VAL A 251 15.28 5.28 -12.87
CA VAL A 251 15.09 3.84 -13.05
C VAL A 251 14.14 3.54 -14.20
N SER A 252 12.98 4.22 -14.28
CA SER A 252 12.03 4.05 -15.39
C SER A 252 12.69 4.37 -16.73
N GLY A 253 13.42 5.49 -16.82
CA GLY A 253 14.17 5.85 -18.03
C GLY A 253 15.27 4.85 -18.39
N LEU A 254 16.09 4.42 -17.41
CA LEU A 254 17.19 3.49 -17.63
C LEU A 254 16.70 2.11 -18.07
N THR A 255 15.74 1.55 -17.34
CA THR A 255 15.17 0.23 -17.65
C THR A 255 14.36 0.27 -18.95
N GLY A 256 13.66 1.36 -19.23
CA GLY A 256 12.95 1.58 -20.48
C GLY A 256 13.89 1.67 -21.69
N PHE A 257 14.99 2.41 -21.57
CA PHE A 257 16.03 2.50 -22.59
C PHE A 257 16.66 1.12 -22.85
N LEU A 258 17.16 0.45 -21.81
CA LEU A 258 17.78 -0.87 -21.95
C LEU A 258 16.80 -1.92 -22.47
N PHE A 259 15.52 -1.84 -22.11
CA PHE A 259 14.52 -2.71 -22.68
C PHE A 259 14.42 -2.52 -24.20
N ALA A 260 14.25 -1.28 -24.66
CA ALA A 260 14.06 -0.97 -26.08
C ALA A 260 15.31 -1.25 -26.92
N THR A 261 16.52 -1.09 -26.36
CA THR A 261 17.77 -1.26 -27.12
C THR A 261 18.41 -2.64 -27.02
N VAL A 262 18.09 -3.42 -25.97
CA VAL A 262 18.75 -4.72 -25.70
C VAL A 262 17.74 -5.86 -25.61
N LEU A 263 16.74 -5.74 -24.73
CA LEU A 263 15.80 -6.86 -24.46
C LEU A 263 14.83 -7.08 -25.61
N GLU A 264 14.40 -6.00 -26.28
CA GLU A 264 13.46 -6.08 -27.41
C GLU A 264 14.13 -6.63 -28.67
N SER A 265 15.44 -6.38 -28.86
CA SER A 265 16.20 -6.89 -30.01
C SER A 265 16.52 -8.37 -29.93
N ASP A 266 16.79 -8.90 -28.73
CA ASP A 266 17.02 -10.34 -28.52
C ASP A 266 16.36 -10.83 -27.22
N PRO A 267 15.03 -11.03 -27.24
CA PRO A 267 14.28 -11.45 -26.05
C PRO A 267 14.71 -12.83 -25.54
N GLY A 268 15.18 -13.71 -26.43
CA GLY A 268 15.57 -15.07 -26.11
C GLY A 268 16.80 -15.13 -25.20
N VAL A 269 17.71 -14.17 -25.33
CA VAL A 269 18.95 -14.10 -24.53
C VAL A 269 18.79 -13.21 -23.28
N PHE A 270 18.10 -12.07 -23.40
CA PHE A 270 18.09 -11.05 -22.35
C PHE A 270 16.76 -10.94 -21.58
N ASN A 271 15.68 -11.58 -22.05
CA ASN A 271 14.33 -11.35 -21.52
C ASN A 271 13.47 -12.61 -21.42
N SER A 272 14.10 -13.75 -21.14
CA SER A 272 13.51 -15.09 -21.07
C SER A 272 13.84 -15.81 -19.74
N PRO A 273 13.74 -15.14 -18.57
CA PRO A 273 14.17 -15.75 -17.33
C PRO A 273 13.36 -17.01 -16.99
N PRO A 274 14.00 -18.07 -16.47
CA PRO A 274 13.26 -19.23 -15.97
C PRO A 274 12.40 -18.84 -14.77
N ARG A 275 11.28 -19.55 -14.59
CA ARG A 275 10.37 -19.32 -13.46
C ARG A 275 10.93 -19.92 -12.17
N LEU A 276 10.65 -19.26 -11.06
CA LEU A 276 10.80 -19.88 -9.75
C LEU A 276 9.78 -21.01 -9.59
N PRO A 277 10.15 -22.13 -8.94
CA PRO A 277 9.24 -23.24 -8.75
C PRO A 277 8.07 -22.83 -7.86
N ARG A 278 6.91 -23.46 -8.11
CA ARG A 278 5.75 -23.42 -7.24
C ARG A 278 5.80 -24.64 -6.33
N PHE A 279 5.58 -24.45 -5.03
CA PHE A 279 5.55 -25.54 -4.06
C PHE A 279 4.12 -25.74 -3.56
N ALA A 280 3.52 -26.85 -3.99
CA ALA A 280 2.26 -27.35 -3.47
C ALA A 280 2.56 -28.39 -2.38
N VAL A 281 2.11 -28.14 -1.15
CA VAL A 281 2.20 -29.12 -0.06
C VAL A 281 1.15 -30.20 -0.32
N PRO A 282 1.54 -31.47 -0.56
CA PRO A 282 0.58 -32.53 -0.88
C PRO A 282 -0.53 -32.61 0.16
N VAL A 283 -1.76 -32.92 -0.28
CA VAL A 283 -2.98 -32.93 0.55
C VAL A 283 -3.39 -31.52 0.99
N LEU A 284 -2.52 -30.74 1.64
CA LEU A 284 -2.90 -29.42 2.17
C LEU A 284 -3.18 -28.38 1.07
N SER A 285 -2.54 -28.50 -0.09
CA SER A 285 -2.77 -27.64 -1.27
C SER A 285 -4.15 -27.83 -1.89
N GLU A 286 -4.77 -29.00 -1.70
CA GLU A 286 -6.05 -29.39 -2.28
C GLU A 286 -7.24 -29.00 -1.37
N ILE A 287 -6.99 -28.35 -0.24
CA ILE A 287 -8.06 -27.82 0.62
C ILE A 287 -8.69 -26.62 -0.10
N PRO A 288 -10.01 -26.62 -0.38
CA PRO A 288 -10.68 -25.51 -1.04
C PRO A 288 -10.49 -24.22 -0.23
N LEU A 289 -10.33 -23.10 -0.93
CA LEU A 289 -10.07 -21.78 -0.37
C LEU A 289 -8.67 -21.62 0.27
N ILE A 290 -8.33 -22.45 1.26
CA ILE A 290 -7.11 -22.29 2.09
C ILE A 290 -5.86 -22.82 1.36
N GLY A 291 -5.98 -23.95 0.67
CA GLY A 291 -4.90 -24.61 -0.06
C GLY A 291 -4.23 -23.66 -1.06
N PRO A 292 -4.98 -23.08 -2.02
CA PRO A 292 -4.45 -22.11 -2.96
C PRO A 292 -3.83 -20.87 -2.31
N ILE A 293 -4.34 -20.42 -1.16
CA ILE A 293 -3.88 -19.20 -0.47
C ILE A 293 -2.57 -19.44 0.29
N VAL A 294 -2.44 -20.58 0.97
CA VAL A 294 -1.35 -20.82 1.93
C VAL A 294 -0.38 -21.91 1.46
N PHE A 295 -0.90 -22.98 0.88
CA PHE A 295 -0.18 -24.24 0.66
C PHE A 295 0.20 -24.51 -0.80
N ASP A 296 -0.23 -23.66 -1.74
CA ASP A 296 0.14 -23.73 -3.16
C ASP A 296 0.68 -22.38 -3.64
N GLN A 297 1.88 -22.05 -3.17
CA GLN A 297 2.51 -20.74 -3.38
C GLN A 297 3.86 -20.85 -4.09
N SER A 298 4.26 -19.78 -4.75
CA SER A 298 5.62 -19.65 -5.28
C SER A 298 6.64 -19.50 -4.16
N VAL A 299 7.93 -19.70 -4.45
CA VAL A 299 9.01 -19.43 -3.49
C VAL A 299 8.88 -18.01 -2.90
N ILE A 300 8.58 -17.02 -3.74
CA ILE A 300 8.42 -15.63 -3.31
C ILE A 300 7.19 -15.46 -2.43
N GLY A 301 6.09 -16.18 -2.70
CA GLY A 301 4.90 -16.20 -1.83
C GLY A 301 5.21 -16.74 -0.43
N TYR A 302 5.99 -17.82 -0.31
CA TYR A 302 6.43 -18.29 1.01
C TYR A 302 7.41 -17.34 1.70
N LEU A 303 8.34 -16.75 0.93
CA LEU A 303 9.23 -15.71 1.44
C LEU A 303 8.46 -14.48 1.94
N MET A 304 7.32 -14.14 1.36
CA MET A 304 6.47 -13.05 1.84
C MET A 304 5.95 -13.35 3.25
N TYR A 305 5.37 -14.53 3.48
CA TYR A 305 4.91 -14.93 4.82
C TYR A 305 6.06 -14.92 5.84
N ALA A 306 7.21 -15.45 5.46
CA ALA A 306 8.40 -15.43 6.30
C ALA A 306 8.90 -14.00 6.57
N ALA A 307 8.93 -13.13 5.56
CA ALA A 307 9.37 -11.74 5.69
C ALA A 307 8.46 -10.92 6.61
N VAL A 308 7.14 -11.08 6.51
CA VAL A 308 6.19 -10.42 7.42
C VAL A 308 6.45 -10.84 8.86
N ALA A 309 6.55 -12.14 9.12
CA ALA A 309 6.84 -12.67 10.46
C ALA A 309 8.21 -12.22 10.99
N LEU A 310 9.23 -12.26 10.14
CA LEU A 310 10.60 -11.89 10.49
C LEU A 310 10.74 -10.40 10.76
N VAL A 311 10.16 -9.53 9.92
CA VAL A 311 10.19 -8.07 10.14
C VAL A 311 9.41 -7.71 11.40
N TRP A 312 8.27 -8.36 11.66
CA TRP A 312 7.53 -8.18 12.90
C TRP A 312 8.34 -8.58 14.12
N PHE A 313 8.94 -9.77 14.11
CA PHE A 313 9.78 -10.23 15.20
C PHE A 313 10.98 -9.30 15.39
N ALA A 314 11.67 -8.94 14.29
CA ALA A 314 12.83 -8.08 14.33
C ALA A 314 12.51 -6.68 14.91
N LEU A 315 11.41 -6.05 14.50
CA LEU A 315 11.05 -4.69 14.95
C LEU A 315 10.55 -4.65 16.41
N TYR A 316 9.81 -5.67 16.86
CA TYR A 316 9.14 -5.64 18.15
C TYR A 316 9.82 -6.49 19.23
N ARG A 317 10.61 -7.50 18.87
CA ARG A 317 11.21 -8.46 19.81
C ARG A 317 12.73 -8.42 19.88
N THR A 318 13.41 -7.57 19.11
CA THR A 318 14.89 -7.48 19.13
C THR A 318 15.42 -6.11 19.55
N ARG A 319 16.70 -6.09 19.99
CA ARG A 319 17.44 -4.86 20.30
C ARG A 319 17.59 -3.93 19.09
N TRP A 320 17.74 -4.50 17.90
CA TRP A 320 17.80 -3.72 16.67
C TRP A 320 16.47 -3.00 16.43
N GLY A 321 15.34 -3.69 16.59
CA GLY A 321 14.01 -3.11 16.41
C GLY A 321 13.71 -1.98 17.39
N LEU A 322 14.09 -2.13 18.66
CA LEU A 322 14.00 -1.07 19.66
C LEU A 322 14.81 0.16 19.23
N ARG A 323 16.09 -0.01 18.87
CA ARG A 323 16.96 1.08 18.40
C ARG A 323 16.43 1.76 17.14
N THR A 324 15.94 0.98 16.18
CA THR A 324 15.35 1.49 14.93
C THR A 324 14.17 2.40 15.25
N ARG A 325 13.21 1.93 16.05
CA ARG A 325 12.04 2.73 16.45
C ARG A 325 12.44 3.97 17.25
N SER A 326 13.36 3.85 18.20
CA SER A 326 13.86 5.01 18.96
C SER A 326 14.51 6.06 18.07
N VAL A 327 15.28 5.65 17.04
CA VAL A 327 15.88 6.57 16.06
C VAL A 327 14.82 7.24 15.17
N GLY A 328 13.73 6.54 14.85
CA GLY A 328 12.60 7.12 14.11
C GLY A 328 11.79 8.13 14.92
N GLU A 329 11.73 8.00 16.25
CA GLU A 329 11.00 8.94 17.12
C GLU A 329 11.90 10.09 17.61
N HIS A 330 13.04 9.78 18.23
CA HIS A 330 13.95 10.74 18.87
C HIS A 330 15.43 10.40 18.58
N PRO A 331 15.95 10.74 17.39
CA PRO A 331 17.31 10.37 17.00
C PRO A 331 18.39 10.97 17.92
N LYS A 332 18.22 12.21 18.40
CA LYS A 332 19.16 12.85 19.34
C LYS A 332 19.28 12.07 20.65
N ALA A 333 18.16 11.64 21.23
CA ALA A 333 18.14 10.85 22.46
C ALA A 333 18.72 9.43 22.27
N ALA A 334 18.61 8.86 21.06
CA ALA A 334 19.24 7.59 20.75
C ALA A 334 20.77 7.70 20.68
N ASP A 335 21.30 8.80 20.14
CA ASP A 335 22.75 9.03 20.01
C ASP A 335 23.42 9.26 21.38
N THR A 336 22.76 9.94 22.32
CA THR A 336 23.28 10.11 23.70
C THR A 336 23.43 8.78 24.44
N LEU A 337 22.66 7.76 24.05
CA LEU A 337 22.74 6.39 24.56
C LEU A 337 23.68 5.49 23.73
N GLY A 338 24.49 6.08 22.84
CA GLY A 338 25.54 5.41 22.07
C GLY A 338 25.08 4.72 20.77
N VAL A 339 23.86 4.97 20.30
CA VAL A 339 23.37 4.42 19.03
C VAL A 339 23.91 5.25 17.86
N LYS A 340 24.71 4.63 16.98
CA LYS A 340 25.16 5.26 15.72
C LYS A 340 23.98 5.47 14.76
N VAL A 341 23.29 6.62 14.89
CA VAL A 341 22.03 6.95 14.19
C VAL A 341 22.15 6.79 12.67
N ASN A 342 23.12 7.46 12.05
CA ASN A 342 23.25 7.46 10.58
C ASN A 342 23.59 6.06 10.03
N ALA A 343 24.45 5.30 10.73
CA ALA A 343 24.76 3.93 10.33
C ALA A 343 23.53 3.01 10.43
N LEU A 344 22.70 3.20 11.46
CA LEU A 344 21.46 2.44 11.61
C LEU A 344 20.45 2.78 10.51
N ARG A 345 20.25 4.07 10.21
CA ARG A 345 19.42 4.54 9.10
C ARG A 345 19.90 3.95 7.77
N PHE A 346 21.21 3.99 7.51
CA PHE A 346 21.80 3.48 6.28
C PHE A 346 21.52 1.98 6.09
N ARG A 347 21.76 1.18 7.14
CA ARG A 347 21.47 -0.26 7.10
C ARG A 347 19.99 -0.53 6.85
N ASN A 348 19.10 0.21 7.51
CA ASN A 348 17.67 -0.01 7.37
C ASN A 348 17.15 0.39 5.99
N VAL A 349 17.68 1.46 5.40
CA VAL A 349 17.35 1.85 4.02
C VAL A 349 17.82 0.79 3.02
N LEU A 350 19.04 0.29 3.19
CA LEU A 350 19.58 -0.76 2.33
C LEU A 350 18.78 -2.07 2.43
N LEU A 351 18.47 -2.51 3.66
CA LEU A 351 17.60 -3.67 3.90
C LEU A 351 16.20 -3.45 3.32
N GLY A 352 15.66 -2.23 3.45
CA GLY A 352 14.36 -1.88 2.88
C GLY A 352 14.31 -2.05 1.36
N GLY A 353 15.35 -1.58 0.65
CA GLY A 353 15.50 -1.80 -0.79
C GLY A 353 15.63 -3.26 -1.17
N MET A 354 16.46 -4.02 -0.43
CA MET A 354 16.62 -5.47 -0.64
C MET A 354 15.30 -6.23 -0.47
N VAL A 355 14.50 -5.88 0.54
CA VAL A 355 13.16 -6.46 0.77
C VAL A 355 12.21 -6.08 -0.37
N ALA A 356 12.23 -4.83 -0.85
CA ALA A 356 11.45 -4.43 -2.03
C ALA A 356 11.90 -5.20 -3.29
N GLY A 357 13.19 -5.50 -3.44
CA GLY A 357 13.71 -6.31 -4.55
C GLY A 357 13.11 -7.71 -4.66
N LEU A 358 12.76 -8.34 -3.52
CA LEU A 358 12.01 -9.60 -3.51
C LEU A 358 10.61 -9.44 -4.13
N GLY A 359 9.96 -8.30 -3.90
CA GLY A 359 8.71 -7.93 -4.56
C GLY A 359 8.88 -7.69 -6.06
N GLY A 360 10.00 -7.08 -6.48
CA GLY A 360 10.33 -6.90 -7.89
C GLY A 360 10.51 -8.23 -8.63
N ALA A 361 11.21 -9.18 -8.01
CA ALA A 361 11.41 -10.52 -8.55
C ALA A 361 10.10 -11.27 -8.85
N PHE A 362 9.02 -10.98 -8.11
CA PHE A 362 7.72 -11.60 -8.36
C PHE A 362 7.21 -11.35 -9.78
N TYR A 363 7.39 -10.13 -10.30
CA TYR A 363 6.87 -9.79 -11.62
C TYR A 363 7.50 -10.64 -12.73
N THR A 364 8.81 -10.83 -12.71
CA THR A 364 9.56 -11.45 -13.82
C THR A 364 9.91 -12.93 -13.62
N LEU A 365 9.89 -13.42 -12.38
CA LEU A 365 10.21 -14.82 -12.07
C LEU A 365 9.00 -15.66 -11.66
N VAL A 366 7.85 -15.02 -11.38
CA VAL A 366 6.62 -15.73 -10.97
C VAL A 366 5.44 -15.37 -11.86
N SER A 367 5.12 -14.08 -11.98
CA SER A 367 3.91 -13.62 -12.71
C SER A 367 4.06 -13.75 -14.22
N VAL A 368 5.11 -13.15 -14.78
CA VAL A 368 5.38 -13.10 -16.23
C VAL A 368 6.84 -13.45 -16.44
N SER A 369 7.16 -14.42 -17.32
CA SER A 369 8.56 -14.79 -17.62
C SER A 369 9.24 -13.84 -18.59
N ALA A 370 9.07 -12.54 -18.38
CA ALA A 370 9.67 -11.49 -19.20
C ALA A 370 9.54 -10.16 -18.47
N PHE A 371 10.48 -9.26 -18.73
CA PHE A 371 10.38 -7.86 -18.39
C PHE A 371 9.66 -7.06 -19.48
N THR A 372 8.82 -6.12 -19.08
CA THR A 372 8.16 -5.14 -19.92
C THR A 372 8.33 -3.74 -19.30
N ARG A 373 8.29 -2.70 -20.14
CA ARG A 373 8.44 -1.31 -19.68
C ARG A 373 7.37 -0.97 -18.66
N ASP A 374 7.80 -0.34 -17.56
CA ASP A 374 6.94 0.16 -16.48
C ASP A 374 5.95 -0.89 -15.92
N MET A 375 6.33 -2.17 -15.92
CA MET A 375 5.47 -3.28 -15.47
C MET A 375 4.92 -3.15 -14.05
N THR A 376 5.62 -2.40 -13.19
CA THR A 376 5.23 -2.18 -11.79
C THR A 376 4.01 -1.28 -11.71
N SER A 377 3.80 -0.42 -12.71
CA SER A 377 2.59 0.39 -12.91
C SER A 377 2.13 1.15 -11.65
N GLY A 378 3.08 1.70 -10.88
CA GLY A 378 2.78 2.45 -9.66
C GLY A 378 2.55 1.60 -8.41
N ALA A 379 2.81 0.29 -8.45
CA ALA A 379 2.70 -0.61 -7.30
C ALA A 379 3.53 -0.17 -6.09
N GLY A 380 4.67 0.50 -6.29
CA GLY A 380 5.49 1.06 -5.22
C GLY A 380 4.82 2.23 -4.50
N TYR A 381 4.07 3.07 -5.21
CA TYR A 381 3.26 4.13 -4.60
C TYR A 381 2.08 3.52 -3.81
N ILE A 382 1.47 2.46 -4.35
CA ILE A 382 0.44 1.69 -3.64
C ILE A 382 1.01 1.05 -2.38
N ALA A 383 2.22 0.49 -2.44
CA ALA A 383 2.91 -0.10 -1.30
C ALA A 383 3.19 0.95 -0.20
N LEU A 384 3.56 2.18 -0.59
CA LEU A 384 3.70 3.29 0.35
C LEU A 384 2.36 3.67 0.99
N ALA A 385 1.27 3.71 0.22
CA ALA A 385 -0.07 3.92 0.76
C ALA A 385 -0.47 2.80 1.75
N ALA A 386 -0.18 1.55 1.41
CA ALA A 386 -0.42 0.39 2.27
C ALA A 386 0.38 0.46 3.59
N LEU A 387 1.61 0.97 3.56
CA LEU A 387 2.39 1.24 4.78
C LEU A 387 1.71 2.26 5.70
N ILE A 388 1.22 3.37 5.13
CA ILE A 388 0.55 4.44 5.87
C ILE A 388 -0.77 3.94 6.46
N PHE A 389 -1.56 3.20 5.68
CA PHE A 389 -2.82 2.60 6.15
C PHE A 389 -2.57 1.49 7.17
N GLY A 390 -1.48 0.74 7.00
CA GLY A 390 -0.98 -0.22 7.96
C GLY A 390 -0.37 0.39 9.22
N ARG A 391 -0.37 1.74 9.35
CA ARG A 391 0.13 2.49 10.51
C ARG A 391 1.56 2.10 10.91
N TRP A 392 2.43 1.91 9.91
CA TRP A 392 3.81 1.46 10.11
C TRP A 392 3.90 0.17 10.97
N ASN A 393 2.95 -0.76 10.80
CA ASN A 393 2.98 -2.09 11.41
C ASN A 393 3.09 -3.14 10.30
N PRO A 394 3.94 -4.17 10.41
CA PRO A 394 4.07 -5.23 9.40
C PRO A 394 2.76 -5.95 9.09
N VAL A 395 1.97 -6.26 10.12
CA VAL A 395 0.67 -6.94 9.96
C VAL A 395 -0.36 -5.98 9.36
N GLY A 396 -0.33 -4.72 9.76
CA GLY A 396 -1.17 -3.68 9.16
C GLY A 396 -0.87 -3.47 7.68
N ALA A 397 0.42 -3.46 7.32
CA ALA A 397 0.89 -3.35 5.95
C ALA A 397 0.46 -4.57 5.11
N LEU A 398 0.58 -5.78 5.66
CA LEU A 398 0.04 -7.00 5.05
C LEU A 398 -1.46 -6.87 4.76
N LEU A 399 -2.27 -6.53 5.76
CA LEU A 399 -3.72 -6.42 5.59
C LEU A 399 -4.13 -5.33 4.59
N ALA A 400 -3.43 -4.19 4.61
CA ALA A 400 -3.68 -3.12 3.64
C ALA A 400 -3.31 -3.56 2.22
N SER A 401 -2.16 -4.20 2.02
CA SER A 401 -1.75 -4.73 0.72
C SER A 401 -2.66 -5.85 0.22
N LEU A 402 -3.19 -6.70 1.11
CA LEU A 402 -4.20 -7.71 0.76
C LEU A 402 -5.50 -7.07 0.28
N LEU A 403 -5.93 -5.96 0.88
CA LEU A 403 -7.09 -5.21 0.41
C LEU A 403 -6.86 -4.64 -1.00
N PHE A 404 -5.68 -4.09 -1.27
CA PHE A 404 -5.31 -3.62 -2.61
C PHE A 404 -5.24 -4.78 -3.62
N GLY A 405 -4.58 -5.88 -3.26
CA GLY A 405 -4.50 -7.08 -4.10
C GLY A 405 -5.88 -7.67 -4.40
N PHE A 406 -6.79 -7.66 -3.42
CA PHE A 406 -8.18 -8.06 -3.61
C PHE A 406 -8.93 -7.18 -4.59
N ALA A 407 -8.86 -5.86 -4.42
CA ALA A 407 -9.53 -4.95 -5.32
C ALA A 407 -8.97 -5.02 -6.75
N SER A 408 -7.65 -5.21 -6.91
CA SER A 408 -7.01 -5.39 -8.22
C SER A 408 -7.39 -6.71 -8.89
N ASN A 409 -7.44 -7.82 -8.12
CA ASN A 409 -7.84 -9.11 -8.69
C ASN A 409 -9.33 -9.12 -9.05
N LEU A 410 -10.17 -8.49 -8.21
CA LEU A 410 -11.59 -8.31 -8.50
C LEU A 410 -11.77 -7.46 -9.78
N GLN A 411 -11.05 -6.34 -9.91
CA GLN A 411 -11.05 -5.54 -11.12
C GLN A 411 -10.65 -6.35 -12.37
N SER A 412 -9.64 -7.21 -12.26
CA SER A 412 -9.19 -8.07 -13.35
C SER A 412 -10.28 -9.07 -13.74
N ILE A 413 -10.85 -9.80 -12.77
CA ILE A 413 -11.92 -10.78 -13.00
C ILE A 413 -13.16 -10.11 -13.62
N LEU A 414 -13.60 -8.97 -13.10
CA LEU A 414 -14.79 -8.27 -13.61
C LEU A 414 -14.60 -7.77 -15.05
N SER A 415 -13.37 -7.37 -15.41
CA SER A 415 -13.04 -6.97 -16.78
C SER A 415 -13.19 -8.14 -17.77
N PHE A 416 -12.96 -9.38 -17.32
CA PHE A 416 -13.15 -10.58 -18.14
C PHE A 416 -14.62 -11.05 -18.22
N LEU A 417 -15.40 -10.86 -17.17
CA LEU A 417 -16.81 -11.30 -17.12
C LEU A 417 -17.75 -10.43 -17.97
N GLY A 418 -17.24 -9.34 -18.56
CA GLY A 418 -18.00 -8.50 -19.49
C GLY A 418 -19.12 -7.73 -18.82
N THR A 419 -18.87 -7.17 -17.63
CA THR A 419 -19.84 -6.32 -16.92
C THR A 419 -20.22 -5.08 -17.74
N PRO A 420 -21.43 -4.52 -17.57
CA PRO A 420 -21.85 -3.28 -18.22
C PRO A 420 -21.05 -2.04 -17.79
N VAL A 421 -20.29 -2.15 -16.69
CA VAL A 421 -19.44 -1.08 -16.18
C VAL A 421 -18.18 -0.97 -17.05
N PRO A 422 -17.86 0.22 -17.59
CA PRO A 422 -16.63 0.41 -18.37
C PRO A 422 -15.38 0.07 -17.55
N SER A 423 -14.37 -0.49 -18.21
CA SER A 423 -13.15 -0.96 -17.55
C SER A 423 -12.39 0.16 -16.83
N GLN A 424 -12.53 1.42 -17.27
CA GLN A 424 -11.96 2.59 -16.61
C GLN A 424 -12.56 2.80 -15.21
N PHE A 425 -13.86 2.56 -15.03
CA PHE A 425 -14.51 2.61 -13.72
C PHE A 425 -14.09 1.43 -12.84
N LEU A 426 -13.93 0.24 -13.44
CA LEU A 426 -13.39 -0.91 -12.72
C LEU A 426 -11.94 -0.67 -12.27
N ALA A 427 -11.12 -0.03 -13.10
CA ALA A 427 -9.74 0.36 -12.76
C ALA A 427 -9.66 1.33 -11.57
N MET A 428 -10.74 2.06 -11.26
CA MET A 428 -10.83 2.90 -10.08
C MET A 428 -11.11 2.11 -8.78
N LEU A 429 -11.55 0.84 -8.86
CA LEU A 429 -11.96 0.05 -7.69
C LEU A 429 -10.91 -0.01 -6.58
N PRO A 430 -9.61 -0.30 -6.84
CA PRO A 430 -8.61 -0.32 -5.77
C PRO A 430 -8.50 1.00 -5.01
N TYR A 431 -8.62 2.12 -5.72
CA TYR A 431 -8.54 3.46 -5.12
C TYR A 431 -9.81 3.83 -4.36
N VAL A 432 -10.98 3.50 -4.88
CA VAL A 432 -12.26 3.77 -4.21
C VAL A 432 -12.39 2.93 -2.94
N VAL A 433 -12.11 1.62 -3.02
CA VAL A 433 -12.16 0.72 -1.88
C VAL A 433 -11.22 1.19 -0.77
N THR A 434 -10.04 1.71 -1.12
CA THR A 434 -9.07 2.21 -0.13
C THR A 434 -9.47 3.54 0.47
N ILE A 435 -10.03 4.48 -0.31
CA ILE A 435 -10.62 5.71 0.24
C ILE A 435 -11.71 5.37 1.26
N LEU A 436 -12.61 4.44 0.93
CA LEU A 436 -13.69 4.02 1.82
C LEU A 436 -13.16 3.32 3.07
N ALA A 437 -12.19 2.41 2.92
CA ALA A 437 -11.56 1.73 4.04
C ALA A 437 -10.88 2.72 5.00
N VAL A 438 -10.19 3.74 4.47
CA VAL A 438 -9.49 4.75 5.27
C VAL A 438 -10.46 5.71 5.94
N ALA A 439 -11.46 6.18 5.20
CA ALA A 439 -12.46 7.10 5.72
C ALA A 439 -13.30 6.47 6.84
N GLY A 440 -13.58 5.17 6.77
CA GLY A 440 -14.44 4.42 7.69
C GLY A 440 -13.73 3.65 8.80
N LEU A 441 -12.65 2.89 8.49
CA LEU A 441 -12.06 1.91 9.42
C LEU A 441 -10.70 2.32 10.01
N VAL A 442 -9.82 2.93 9.21
CA VAL A 442 -8.39 3.05 9.56
C VAL A 442 -8.09 4.16 10.57
N GLY A 443 -9.03 5.07 10.86
CA GLY A 443 -8.87 6.08 11.93
C GLY A 443 -7.62 6.98 11.78
N VAL A 444 -7.08 7.49 12.90
CA VAL A 444 -5.88 8.37 12.89
C VAL A 444 -4.62 7.52 12.71
N SER A 445 -3.81 7.85 11.69
CA SER A 445 -2.48 7.28 11.48
C SER A 445 -1.40 8.29 11.91
N ARG A 446 -0.49 7.88 12.79
CA ARG A 446 0.64 8.70 13.26
C ARG A 446 1.95 8.03 12.85
N GLY A 447 2.71 8.71 11.99
CA GLY A 447 4.05 8.27 11.59
C GLY A 447 5.11 8.62 12.64
N PRO A 448 6.34 8.09 12.50
CA PRO A 448 7.45 8.41 13.39
C PRO A 448 7.78 9.91 13.41
N ALA A 449 8.04 10.49 14.58
CA ALA A 449 8.17 11.95 14.73
C ALA A 449 9.38 12.58 13.99
N ALA A 450 10.43 11.80 13.76
CA ALA A 450 11.64 12.23 13.06
C ALA A 450 11.69 11.81 11.58
N ILE A 451 10.56 11.33 11.02
CA ILE A 451 10.46 10.95 9.61
C ILE A 451 10.76 12.16 8.71
N GLY A 452 11.56 11.94 7.66
CA GLY A 452 11.89 12.98 6.68
C GLY A 452 12.91 14.02 7.15
N LYS A 453 13.31 14.01 8.45
CA LYS A 453 14.24 15.00 9.02
C LYS A 453 15.69 14.48 8.97
N PRO A 454 16.61 15.17 8.27
CA PRO A 454 18.02 14.84 8.30
C PRO A 454 18.58 14.90 9.73
N TYR A 455 19.52 14.01 10.06
CA TYR A 455 20.17 13.99 11.37
C TYR A 455 21.57 14.61 11.29
N THR A 456 21.83 15.58 12.16
CA THR A 456 23.14 16.18 12.38
C THR A 456 23.63 15.75 13.75
N LYS A 457 24.83 15.16 13.80
CA LYS A 457 25.51 14.92 15.06
C LYS A 457 26.07 16.25 15.56
N GLU A 458 25.75 16.61 16.79
CA GLU A 458 26.33 17.76 17.50
C GLU A 458 27.76 17.45 17.96
#